data_AF-A0A6P5F984-F1
#
_entry.id   AF-A0A6P5F984-F1
#
_cell.length_a   1.000
_cell.length_b   1.000
_cell.length_c   1.000
_cell.angle_alpha   90.00
_cell.angle_beta   90.00
_cell.angle_gamma   90.00
#
_symmetry.space_group_name_H-M   'P 1'
#
loop_
_entity.id
_entity.type
_entity.pdbx_description
1 polymer ?
#
loop_
_entity_poly.entity_id
_entity_poly.type
_entity_poly.pdbx_seq_one_letter_code
_entity_poly.pdbx_strand_id
1 'polypeptide(L)'
;MSINRHEPSPARLCSLVDTPTPFAPVDFPSPASNPAHPKLVLPIHEQQTNQSNADFSMATSSAASLAKRSFPFIALFSLAYLLLTKRRILPASPSSSFSSEPSSSPPTIDDPNSQVEFDFAPFLRLYKSGRVERRVVPAVVPASPSAAPGGAASFDVVLDPLTGLAARLYFPVLPNAAAGDGDPEPKLPILVYFHGGAFVVESAFSPTYHRYLDLLVARARIVAVSVEYRLAPEHPLPAAYDDAWAALRWAAANARPGKFLARYGDPGRIFLAGVSAGGNIAHNAALRVGNEGVRVAGLVLQNPYFWGKEPVAGETRDAGVRGRLESTWGFVCAGAYGIDHPYVNPMGGTGEGEWGRGMGCGRVMVTVAEDDVFRARGVAYAEGLRRSGFAGEVELYETRGEWHAYFLTKLDSTKAMKEIDAVIAFINRP
;
A
#
# COMPACT_ATOMS: atom_id res chain seq x y z
N MET A 1 -38.12 -63.24 25.50
CA MET A 1 -38.66 -62.82 26.81
C MET A 1 -38.48 -61.33 26.94
N SER A 2 -39.59 -60.61 26.86
CA SER A 2 -39.71 -59.16 27.07
C SER A 2 -39.45 -58.76 28.52
N ILE A 3 -39.17 -57.47 28.74
CA ILE A 3 -39.84 -56.47 29.61
C ILE A 3 -38.87 -55.28 29.62
N ASN A 4 -39.02 -54.22 28.82
CA ASN A 4 -40.05 -53.18 28.76
C ASN A 4 -40.13 -52.30 30.03
N ARG A 5 -40.00 -50.98 29.85
CA ARG A 5 -40.56 -49.83 30.62
C ARG A 5 -39.65 -48.62 30.38
N HIS A 6 -40.09 -47.39 30.14
CA HIS A 6 -41.36 -46.79 29.75
C HIS A 6 -41.00 -45.32 29.48
N GLU A 7 -41.38 -44.78 28.32
CA GLU A 7 -41.65 -43.33 28.23
C GLU A 7 -42.99 -43.02 28.90
N PRO A 8 -43.20 -41.77 29.34
CA PRO A 8 -44.18 -40.97 28.61
C PRO A 8 -43.78 -39.49 28.41
N SER A 9 -44.08 -39.00 27.21
CA SER A 9 -44.36 -37.60 26.81
C SER A 9 -45.84 -37.23 27.13
N PRO A 10 -46.43 -36.05 26.85
CA PRO A 10 -45.97 -34.64 26.69
C PRO A 10 -46.77 -33.63 27.57
N ALA A 11 -46.30 -32.38 27.77
CA ALA A 11 -47.19 -31.20 27.75
C ALA A 11 -46.44 -29.84 27.73
N ARG A 12 -46.77 -29.09 26.68
CA ARG A 12 -46.64 -27.66 26.37
C ARG A 12 -46.46 -26.67 27.54
N LEU A 13 -45.51 -25.76 27.36
CA LEU A 13 -45.70 -24.33 27.65
C LEU A 13 -45.05 -23.50 26.54
N CYS A 14 -45.88 -22.68 25.91
CA CYS A 14 -45.57 -21.76 24.84
C CYS A 14 -44.76 -20.54 25.32
N SER A 15 -44.17 -19.86 24.33
CA SER A 15 -43.88 -18.43 24.23
C SER A 15 -42.78 -17.84 25.13
N LEU A 16 -41.60 -17.63 24.54
CA LEU A 16 -41.13 -16.30 24.11
C LEU A 16 -39.79 -16.49 23.37
N VAL A 17 -39.86 -16.37 22.05
CA VAL A 17 -38.71 -16.27 21.16
C VAL A 17 -38.42 -14.78 21.03
N ASP A 18 -37.35 -14.31 21.66
CA ASP A 18 -36.79 -12.99 21.31
C ASP A 18 -35.97 -13.16 20.03
N THR A 19 -36.63 -12.89 18.91
CA THR A 19 -35.98 -12.63 17.64
C THR A 19 -35.14 -11.35 17.77
N PRO A 20 -33.85 -11.34 17.41
CA PRO A 20 -33.14 -10.07 17.25
C PRO A 20 -33.79 -9.30 16.11
N THR A 21 -34.23 -8.09 16.42
CA THR A 21 -34.77 -7.11 15.49
C THR A 21 -33.85 -6.97 14.27
N PRO A 22 -34.38 -7.02 13.04
CA PRO A 22 -33.59 -6.72 11.86
C PRO A 22 -33.18 -5.25 11.92
N PHE A 23 -31.86 -5.01 11.95
CA PHE A 23 -31.32 -3.67 11.78
C PHE A 23 -31.83 -3.11 10.45
N ALA A 24 -32.45 -1.93 10.52
CA ALA A 24 -32.93 -1.20 9.36
C ALA A 24 -31.80 -1.01 8.34
N PRO A 25 -32.08 -1.10 7.02
CA PRO A 25 -31.10 -0.78 6.01
C PRO A 25 -30.61 0.66 6.21
N VAL A 26 -29.29 0.85 6.15
CA VAL A 26 -28.69 2.18 6.07
C VAL A 26 -29.00 2.72 4.69
N ASP A 27 -29.96 3.65 4.59
CA ASP A 27 -30.24 4.39 3.36
C ASP A 27 -29.09 5.35 3.07
N PHE A 28 -28.41 5.13 1.94
CA PHE A 28 -27.47 6.09 1.36
C PHE A 28 -28.18 6.87 0.24
N PRO A 29 -27.88 8.17 0.09
CA PRO A 29 -28.68 9.05 -0.76
C PRO A 29 -28.62 8.62 -2.23
N SER A 30 -29.79 8.63 -2.87
CA SER A 30 -29.93 8.63 -4.32
C SER A 30 -29.26 9.90 -4.90
N PRO A 31 -28.78 9.93 -6.17
CA PRO A 31 -28.00 11.05 -6.71
C PRO A 31 -28.74 12.39 -6.87
N ALA A 32 -29.92 12.54 -6.27
CA ALA A 32 -30.78 13.69 -6.42
C ALA A 32 -31.41 14.12 -5.09
N SER A 33 -30.62 14.32 -4.04
CA SER A 33 -31.00 15.22 -2.93
C SER A 33 -29.80 15.54 -2.04
N ASN A 34 -29.58 16.85 -1.84
CA ASN A 34 -28.58 17.39 -0.94
C ASN A 34 -29.22 17.63 0.45
N PRO A 35 -28.69 17.02 1.52
CA PRO A 35 -28.79 17.64 2.83
C PRO A 35 -27.42 17.78 3.51
N ALA A 36 -27.29 18.88 4.26
CA ALA A 36 -26.09 19.31 4.96
C ALA A 36 -25.47 18.23 5.88
N HIS A 37 -24.15 18.06 5.78
CA HIS A 37 -23.37 17.14 6.60
C HIS A 37 -23.16 17.64 8.04
N PRO A 38 -23.17 16.77 9.06
CA PRO A 38 -22.55 17.05 10.34
C PRO A 38 -21.01 16.96 10.19
N LYS A 39 -20.30 17.97 10.70
CA LYS A 39 -18.84 18.03 10.70
C LYS A 39 -18.26 16.92 11.58
N LEU A 40 -17.45 16.04 11.00
CA LEU A 40 -16.57 15.14 11.74
C LEU A 40 -15.39 15.98 12.29
N VAL A 41 -15.34 16.20 13.59
CA VAL A 41 -14.22 16.87 14.28
C VAL A 41 -13.25 15.77 14.74
N LEU A 42 -12.08 15.70 14.10
CA LEU A 42 -10.93 14.99 14.65
C LEU A 42 -10.18 15.94 15.61
N PRO A 43 -9.65 15.46 16.74
CA PRO A 43 -8.97 16.32 17.71
C PRO A 43 -7.62 16.79 17.14
N ILE A 44 -7.53 18.07 16.82
CA ILE A 44 -6.30 18.77 16.46
C ILE A 44 -5.71 19.33 17.75
N HIS A 45 -4.46 18.99 18.04
CA HIS A 45 -3.67 19.65 19.08
C HIS A 45 -3.43 21.11 18.65
N GLU A 46 -4.03 22.06 19.37
CA GLU A 46 -3.87 23.51 19.15
C GLU A 46 -2.39 23.91 19.28
N GLN A 47 -1.84 24.47 18.22
CA GLN A 47 -0.68 25.36 18.30
C GLN A 47 -1.16 26.80 18.16
N GLN A 48 -0.94 27.59 19.22
CA GLN A 48 -1.15 29.03 19.22
C GLN A 48 -0.17 29.71 18.27
N THR A 49 -0.69 30.44 17.28
CA THR A 49 0.06 31.48 16.58
C THR A 49 -0.75 32.78 16.61
N ASN A 50 -0.23 33.78 17.31
CA ASN A 50 -0.78 35.13 17.38
C ASN A 50 -0.82 35.77 15.99
N GLN A 51 -1.99 36.30 15.64
CA GLN A 51 -2.19 37.21 14.51
C GLN A 51 -1.76 38.64 14.88
N SER A 52 -1.18 39.35 13.91
CA SER A 52 -1.32 40.80 13.80
C SER A 52 -1.75 41.14 12.37
N ASN A 53 -2.92 41.79 12.27
CA ASN A 53 -3.54 42.27 11.04
C ASN A 53 -2.81 43.50 10.48
N ALA A 54 -2.77 43.62 9.15
CA ALA A 54 -2.85 44.90 8.45
C ALA A 54 -3.42 44.68 7.03
N ASP A 55 -4.54 45.34 6.76
CA ASP A 55 -5.22 45.46 5.46
C ASP A 55 -4.40 46.31 4.46
N PHE A 56 -4.49 46.01 3.15
CA PHE A 56 -4.91 46.98 2.13
C PHE A 56 -5.20 46.35 0.75
N SER A 57 -6.05 47.04 0.00
CA SER A 57 -6.90 46.62 -1.13
C SER A 57 -6.28 46.74 -2.53
N MET A 58 -6.81 45.90 -3.44
CA MET A 58 -6.98 46.01 -4.91
C MET A 58 -5.81 46.41 -5.85
N ALA A 59 -5.46 45.48 -6.74
CA ALA A 59 -5.39 45.75 -8.20
C ALA A 59 -5.42 44.44 -9.01
N THR A 60 -6.31 44.40 -10.00
CA THR A 60 -6.47 43.35 -11.02
C THR A 60 -5.31 43.34 -12.02
N SER A 61 -4.80 42.16 -12.39
CA SER A 61 -4.37 41.78 -13.76
C SER A 61 -3.45 40.56 -13.75
N SER A 62 -3.62 39.71 -14.77
CA SER A 62 -2.71 38.68 -15.28
C SER A 62 -2.72 37.31 -14.59
N ALA A 63 -3.57 36.45 -15.15
CA ALA A 63 -3.39 35.02 -15.22
C ALA A 63 -2.00 34.63 -15.79
N ALA A 64 -1.60 33.39 -15.49
CA ALA A 64 -0.43 32.68 -16.01
C ALA A 64 0.95 33.10 -15.45
N SER A 65 1.28 32.61 -14.24
CA SER A 65 2.61 32.09 -13.90
C SER A 65 2.72 31.89 -12.39
N LEU A 66 2.22 30.78 -11.85
CA LEU A 66 2.71 30.23 -10.57
C LEU A 66 2.26 28.76 -10.37
N ALA A 67 2.44 27.93 -11.38
CA ALA A 67 2.23 26.48 -11.30
C ALA A 67 3.49 25.74 -11.74
N LYS A 68 4.63 26.05 -11.12
CA LYS A 68 5.88 25.29 -11.29
C LYS A 68 6.65 25.30 -9.99
N ARG A 69 6.46 24.23 -9.20
CA ARG A 69 7.48 23.51 -8.39
C ARG A 69 6.79 22.74 -7.24
N SER A 70 6.05 21.71 -7.60
CA SER A 70 5.83 20.56 -6.73
C SER A 70 6.63 19.40 -7.32
N PHE A 71 7.86 19.23 -6.86
CA PHE A 71 8.69 18.07 -7.22
C PHE A 71 8.13 16.83 -6.48
N PRO A 72 7.83 15.71 -7.17
CA PRO A 72 7.24 14.55 -6.50
C PRO A 72 8.28 13.80 -5.66
N PHE A 73 7.95 13.55 -4.39
CA PHE A 73 8.84 13.10 -3.31
C PHE A 73 9.43 11.68 -3.46
N ILE A 74 8.90 10.84 -4.36
CA ILE A 74 9.57 9.57 -4.72
C ILE A 74 10.93 9.83 -5.40
N ALA A 75 11.09 10.97 -6.10
CA ALA A 75 12.38 11.38 -6.67
C ALA A 75 13.42 11.74 -5.59
N LEU A 76 13.02 12.02 -4.34
CA LEU A 76 13.95 12.23 -3.23
C LEU A 76 14.61 10.92 -2.76
N PHE A 77 13.95 9.76 -2.93
CA PHE A 77 14.61 8.46 -2.76
C PHE A 77 15.78 8.32 -3.75
N SER A 78 15.56 8.74 -5.00
CA SER A 78 16.56 8.66 -6.08
C SER A 78 17.64 9.75 -6.01
N LEU A 79 17.31 10.99 -5.64
CA LEU A 79 18.26 12.11 -5.60
C LEU A 79 19.16 12.09 -4.35
N ALA A 80 18.62 11.70 -3.18
CA ALA A 80 19.44 11.49 -1.99
C ALA A 80 20.42 10.32 -2.19
N TYR A 81 20.01 9.27 -2.91
CA TYR A 81 20.86 8.14 -3.30
C TYR A 81 22.02 8.55 -4.23
N LEU A 82 21.78 9.45 -5.19
CA LEU A 82 22.83 9.96 -6.10
C LEU A 82 23.82 10.93 -5.40
N LEU A 83 23.36 11.70 -4.40
CA LEU A 83 24.21 12.65 -3.67
C LEU A 83 25.10 11.97 -2.62
N LEU A 84 24.66 10.84 -2.05
CA LEU A 84 25.43 10.07 -1.06
C LEU A 84 26.50 9.17 -1.70
N THR A 85 26.38 8.85 -2.99
CA THR A 85 27.35 7.99 -3.72
C THR A 85 28.51 8.76 -4.37
N LYS A 86 28.54 10.10 -4.26
CA LYS A 86 29.56 10.96 -4.90
C LYS A 86 30.42 11.83 -3.96
N ARG A 87 30.47 11.58 -2.65
CA ARG A 87 31.48 12.26 -1.81
C ARG A 87 32.80 11.49 -1.77
N ARG A 88 33.69 11.87 -2.70
CA ARG A 88 35.14 11.63 -2.59
C ARG A 88 35.69 12.38 -1.37
N ILE A 89 36.51 11.66 -0.62
CA ILE A 89 37.28 12.11 0.54
C ILE A 89 38.30 13.15 0.09
N LEU A 90 38.35 14.31 0.75
CA LEU A 90 39.49 15.23 0.72
C LEU A 90 40.16 15.19 2.11
N PRO A 91 41.50 15.18 2.19
CA PRO A 91 42.22 15.11 3.46
C PRO A 91 42.21 16.48 4.16
N ALA A 92 42.02 16.47 5.47
CA ALA A 92 42.17 17.65 6.32
C ALA A 92 43.66 17.85 6.70
N SER A 93 44.17 19.06 6.51
CA SER A 93 45.48 19.51 6.98
C SER A 93 45.42 19.98 8.45
N PRO A 94 46.53 19.93 9.21
CA PRO A 94 46.50 20.05 10.66
C PRO A 94 46.48 21.52 11.11
N SER A 95 45.64 21.85 12.08
CA SER A 95 45.70 23.12 12.81
C SER A 95 46.08 22.88 14.27
N SER A 96 46.95 23.77 14.74
CA SER A 96 47.68 23.81 16.01
C SER A 96 46.85 23.69 17.28
N SER A 97 47.43 22.98 18.25
CA SER A 97 47.02 22.86 19.64
C SER A 97 47.12 24.17 20.41
N PHE A 98 46.04 24.56 21.06
CA PHE A 98 46.06 25.43 22.25
C PHE A 98 45.33 24.69 23.39
N SER A 99 46.06 24.44 24.47
CA SER A 99 45.53 23.86 25.70
C SER A 99 44.71 24.89 26.47
N SER A 100 43.48 24.54 26.83
CA SER A 100 42.73 25.19 27.90
C SER A 100 42.26 24.13 28.91
N GLU A 101 42.38 24.50 30.18
CA GLU A 101 42.10 23.68 31.37
C GLU A 101 40.66 23.16 31.47
N PRO A 102 40.41 22.07 32.22
CA PRO A 102 39.13 21.38 32.24
C PRO A 102 38.08 22.19 33.01
N SER A 103 37.23 22.90 32.27
CA SER A 103 35.94 23.34 32.78
C SER A 103 35.04 22.10 32.95
N SER A 104 34.77 21.73 34.20
CA SER A 104 33.80 20.70 34.54
C SER A 104 32.41 21.17 34.10
N SER A 105 32.06 20.81 32.88
CA SER A 105 30.68 20.88 32.40
C SER A 105 29.86 19.95 33.30
N PRO A 106 28.67 20.35 33.80
CA PRO A 106 27.77 19.40 34.44
C PRO A 106 27.51 18.26 33.44
N PRO A 107 27.32 17.00 33.90
CA PRO A 107 27.02 15.91 32.99
C PRO A 107 25.84 16.36 32.13
N THR A 108 26.06 16.48 30.82
CA THR A 108 24.97 16.68 29.88
C THR A 108 23.99 15.56 30.19
N ILE A 109 22.80 15.91 30.69
CA ILE A 109 21.71 14.96 30.82
C ILE A 109 21.57 14.38 29.42
N ASP A 110 21.92 13.10 29.28
CA ASP A 110 21.77 12.35 28.04
C ASP A 110 20.27 12.29 27.73
N ASP A 111 19.74 13.34 27.09
CA ASP A 111 18.32 13.43 26.78
C ASP A 111 18.01 12.45 25.65
N PRO A 112 17.31 11.34 25.92
CA PRO A 112 17.01 10.34 24.90
C PRO A 112 16.13 10.90 23.77
N ASN A 113 15.45 12.04 23.96
CA ASN A 113 14.66 12.70 22.90
C ASN A 113 15.50 13.42 21.85
N SER A 114 16.80 13.64 22.13
CA SER A 114 17.76 14.28 21.23
C SER A 114 18.65 13.27 20.49
N GLN A 115 18.75 12.05 21.01
CA GLN A 115 19.61 11.00 20.46
C GLN A 115 18.87 10.18 19.41
N VAL A 116 19.29 10.29 18.15
CA VAL A 116 18.73 9.50 17.04
C VAL A 116 19.17 8.05 17.18
N GLU A 117 18.20 7.15 17.26
CA GLU A 117 18.39 5.70 17.25
C GLU A 117 18.41 5.16 15.82
N PHE A 118 17.51 5.66 14.98
CA PHE A 118 17.44 5.28 13.56
C PHE A 118 17.09 6.50 12.70
N ASP A 119 17.85 6.72 11.63
CA ASP A 119 17.60 7.80 10.66
C ASP A 119 17.28 7.19 9.30
N PHE A 120 16.01 7.27 8.90
CA PHE A 120 15.59 6.87 7.56
C PHE A 120 15.38 8.10 6.67
N ALA A 121 16.45 8.85 6.47
CA ALA A 121 16.40 10.07 5.69
C ALA A 121 15.95 9.83 4.23
N PRO A 122 15.07 10.68 3.68
CA PRO A 122 14.51 11.90 4.30
C PRO A 122 13.23 11.69 5.11
N PHE A 123 12.75 10.46 5.27
CA PHE A 123 11.38 10.15 5.67
C PHE A 123 11.08 10.33 7.14
N LEU A 124 11.89 9.73 8.01
CA LEU A 124 11.68 9.82 9.45
C LEU A 124 12.96 9.67 10.26
N ARG A 125 12.85 9.99 11.54
CA ARG A 125 13.81 9.62 12.58
C ARG A 125 13.10 8.96 13.75
N LEU A 126 13.71 7.92 14.28
CA LEU A 126 13.41 7.36 15.60
C LEU A 126 14.47 7.84 16.58
N TYR A 127 14.03 8.33 17.73
CA TYR A 127 14.91 8.73 18.83
C TYR A 127 14.92 7.64 19.91
N LYS A 128 15.99 7.56 20.70
CA LYS A 128 16.13 6.57 21.79
C LYS A 128 15.01 6.64 22.84
N SER A 129 14.26 7.74 22.90
CA SER A 129 13.07 7.86 23.74
C SER A 129 11.84 7.10 23.21
N GLY A 130 11.91 6.53 22.00
CA GLY A 130 10.77 5.97 21.27
C GLY A 130 9.99 7.02 20.47
N ARG A 131 10.36 8.30 20.54
CA ARG A 131 9.72 9.35 19.74
C ARG A 131 10.01 9.14 18.26
N VAL A 132 8.95 9.19 17.44
CA VAL A 132 9.04 9.15 15.98
C VAL A 132 8.82 10.55 15.42
N GLU A 133 9.74 11.02 14.61
CA GLU A 133 9.60 12.26 13.84
C GLU A 133 9.43 11.91 12.36
N ARG A 134 8.18 11.93 11.88
CA ARG A 134 7.87 11.79 10.44
C ARG A 134 8.15 13.12 9.73
N ARG A 135 9.26 13.17 9.02
CA ARG A 135 9.74 14.35 8.29
C ARG A 135 9.08 14.50 6.93
N VAL A 136 8.67 13.38 6.34
CA VAL A 136 7.85 13.34 5.14
C VAL A 136 6.50 12.76 5.53
N VAL A 137 5.50 13.63 5.60
CA VAL A 137 4.09 13.25 5.71
C VAL A 137 3.48 13.45 4.31
N PRO A 138 2.92 12.39 3.69
CA PRO A 138 2.32 12.54 2.37
C PRO A 138 1.16 13.53 2.47
N ALA A 139 1.05 14.43 1.50
CA ALA A 139 -0.20 15.15 1.30
C ALA A 139 -1.33 14.13 1.07
N VAL A 140 -2.54 14.47 1.49
CA VAL A 140 -3.73 13.68 1.17
C VAL A 140 -4.61 14.48 0.22
N VAL A 141 -5.26 13.78 -0.71
CA VAL A 141 -6.31 14.35 -1.57
C VAL A 141 -7.65 13.79 -1.14
N PRO A 142 -8.74 14.59 -1.15
CA PRO A 142 -10.07 14.08 -0.83
C PRO A 142 -10.54 13.08 -1.90
N ALA A 143 -11.41 12.16 -1.51
CA ALA A 143 -12.15 11.34 -2.46
C ALA A 143 -13.08 12.23 -3.31
N SER A 144 -13.30 11.83 -4.56
CA SER A 144 -14.14 12.57 -5.51
C SER A 144 -15.23 11.67 -6.08
N PRO A 145 -16.50 11.82 -5.65
CA PRO A 145 -17.63 11.08 -6.21
C PRO A 145 -17.90 11.37 -7.69
N SER A 146 -17.46 12.54 -8.17
CA SER A 146 -17.48 12.91 -9.58
C SER A 146 -16.12 12.66 -10.18
N ALA A 147 -16.06 11.91 -11.28
CA ALA A 147 -14.81 11.70 -11.99
C ALA A 147 -14.55 12.85 -12.97
N ALA A 148 -13.28 13.23 -13.10
CA ALA A 148 -12.86 14.03 -14.25
C ALA A 148 -13.09 13.24 -15.56
N PRO A 149 -13.21 13.91 -16.73
CA PRO A 149 -13.28 13.23 -18.01
C PRO A 149 -12.09 12.26 -18.19
N GLY A 150 -12.39 10.97 -18.35
CA GLY A 150 -11.37 9.92 -18.47
C GLY A 150 -10.74 9.44 -17.15
N GLY A 151 -11.27 9.85 -15.99
CA GLY A 151 -10.86 9.41 -14.66
C GLY A 151 -11.89 8.48 -13.99
N ALA A 152 -11.72 8.25 -12.69
CA ALA A 152 -12.53 7.39 -11.84
C ALA A 152 -13.23 8.18 -10.73
N ALA A 153 -14.41 7.72 -10.32
CA ALA A 153 -15.03 8.18 -9.08
C ALA A 153 -14.33 7.49 -7.90
N SER A 154 -14.19 8.17 -6.77
CA SER A 154 -13.57 7.62 -5.56
C SER A 154 -14.33 7.93 -4.28
N PHE A 155 -14.25 7.00 -3.32
CA PHE A 155 -14.93 7.08 -2.02
C PHE A 155 -14.06 6.46 -0.93
N ASP A 156 -14.03 7.05 0.25
CA ASP A 156 -13.30 6.49 1.39
C ASP A 156 -14.24 5.63 2.25
N VAL A 157 -13.74 4.49 2.72
CA VAL A 157 -14.51 3.54 3.53
C VAL A 157 -13.64 3.01 4.67
N VAL A 158 -14.26 2.77 5.84
CA VAL A 158 -13.64 2.02 6.94
C VAL A 158 -13.93 0.53 6.72
N LEU A 159 -12.87 -0.26 6.53
CA LEU A 159 -12.94 -1.70 6.31
C LEU A 159 -13.12 -2.47 7.63
N ASP A 160 -12.44 -2.01 8.68
CA ASP A 160 -12.54 -2.56 10.04
C ASP A 160 -12.55 -1.43 11.09
N PRO A 161 -13.70 -1.16 11.72
CA PRO A 161 -13.81 -0.12 12.75
C PRO A 161 -12.95 -0.36 14.00
N LEU A 162 -12.59 -1.62 14.31
CA LEU A 162 -11.82 -1.94 15.52
C LEU A 162 -10.35 -1.52 15.38
N THR A 163 -9.79 -1.70 14.19
CA THR A 163 -8.39 -1.33 13.90
C THR A 163 -8.27 0.05 13.25
N GLY A 164 -9.39 0.63 12.79
CA GLY A 164 -9.40 1.85 11.99
C GLY A 164 -8.93 1.63 10.54
N LEU A 165 -8.78 0.37 10.10
CA LEU A 165 -8.35 0.05 8.75
C LEU A 165 -9.31 0.66 7.72
N ALA A 166 -8.77 1.50 6.85
CA ALA A 166 -9.53 2.20 5.82
C ALA A 166 -9.04 1.84 4.42
N ALA A 167 -9.83 2.21 3.42
CA ALA A 167 -9.43 2.16 2.04
C ALA A 167 -10.11 3.26 1.22
N ARG A 168 -9.46 3.63 0.11
CA ARG A 168 -10.11 4.38 -0.96
C ARG A 168 -10.59 3.43 -2.04
N LEU A 169 -11.90 3.45 -2.29
CA LEU A 169 -12.53 2.76 -3.39
C LEU A 169 -12.48 3.62 -4.65
N TYR A 170 -12.31 2.98 -5.80
CA TYR A 170 -12.34 3.62 -7.12
C TYR A 170 -13.27 2.86 -8.06
N PHE A 171 -14.08 3.61 -8.82
CA PHE A 171 -15.04 3.09 -9.78
C PHE A 171 -14.86 3.78 -11.14
N PRO A 172 -14.85 3.04 -12.25
CA PRO A 172 -14.78 3.66 -13.56
C PRO A 172 -16.11 4.33 -13.89
N VAL A 173 -16.08 5.44 -14.62
CA VAL A 173 -17.31 6.03 -15.17
C VAL A 173 -17.78 5.16 -16.34
N LEU A 174 -18.92 4.52 -16.16
CA LEU A 174 -19.53 3.65 -17.16
C LEU A 174 -20.49 4.46 -18.04
N PRO A 175 -20.33 4.45 -19.38
CA PRO A 175 -21.12 5.28 -20.29
C PRO A 175 -22.64 5.06 -20.23
N ASN A 176 -23.11 3.89 -19.78
CA ASN A 176 -24.51 3.46 -19.92
C ASN A 176 -25.27 3.25 -18.60
N ALA A 177 -24.79 3.77 -17.47
CA ALA A 177 -25.51 3.67 -16.20
C ALA A 177 -26.92 4.32 -16.20
N ALA A 178 -27.25 5.12 -17.23
CA ALA A 178 -28.53 5.82 -17.39
C ALA A 178 -29.52 5.16 -18.37
N ALA A 179 -29.17 4.05 -19.04
CA ALA A 179 -30.07 3.37 -19.97
C ALA A 179 -30.78 2.21 -19.26
N GLY A 180 -31.99 2.49 -18.76
CA GLY A 180 -32.74 1.64 -17.82
C GLY A 180 -33.27 0.28 -18.30
N ASP A 181 -32.95 -0.19 -19.51
CA ASP A 181 -33.59 -1.39 -20.09
C ASP A 181 -32.61 -2.38 -20.77
N GLY A 182 -31.29 -2.26 -20.53
CA GLY A 182 -30.27 -3.16 -21.09
C GLY A 182 -29.90 -4.33 -20.17
N ASP A 183 -29.31 -5.39 -20.74
CA ASP A 183 -28.66 -6.46 -19.96
C ASP A 183 -27.73 -5.84 -18.90
N PRO A 184 -27.67 -6.41 -17.68
CA PRO A 184 -26.81 -5.88 -16.63
C PRO A 184 -25.36 -5.80 -17.14
N GLU A 185 -24.72 -4.63 -17.00
CA GLU A 185 -23.32 -4.48 -17.40
C GLU A 185 -22.45 -5.60 -16.80
N PRO A 186 -21.52 -6.17 -17.57
CA PRO A 186 -20.67 -7.25 -17.09
C PRO A 186 -19.91 -6.79 -15.85
N LYS A 187 -19.88 -7.66 -14.83
CA LYS A 187 -19.12 -7.39 -13.60
C LYS A 187 -17.64 -7.23 -13.92
N LEU A 188 -17.04 -6.24 -13.28
CA LEU A 188 -15.66 -5.81 -13.50
C LEU A 188 -14.69 -6.55 -12.56
N PRO A 189 -13.42 -6.75 -12.94
CA PRO A 189 -12.40 -7.18 -12.00
C PRO A 189 -12.32 -6.28 -10.77
N ILE A 190 -11.99 -6.87 -9.63
CA ILE A 190 -11.74 -6.15 -8.37
C ILE A 190 -10.24 -6.18 -8.09
N LEU A 191 -9.60 -5.03 -7.99
CA LEU A 191 -8.19 -4.89 -7.65
C LEU A 191 -8.03 -4.43 -6.20
N VAL A 192 -7.48 -5.26 -5.33
CA VAL A 192 -7.02 -4.82 -4.01
C VAL A 192 -5.57 -4.36 -4.14
N TYR A 193 -5.33 -3.06 -3.92
CA TYR A 193 -4.05 -2.41 -4.19
C TYR A 193 -3.37 -1.95 -2.91
N PHE A 194 -2.06 -2.22 -2.82
CA PHE A 194 -1.21 -1.81 -1.71
C PHE A 194 -0.15 -0.82 -2.19
N HIS A 195 -0.12 0.36 -1.58
CA HIS A 195 0.87 1.37 -1.91
C HIS A 195 2.29 0.97 -1.45
N GLY A 196 3.31 1.49 -2.12
CA GLY A 196 4.71 1.38 -1.69
C GLY A 196 5.07 2.40 -0.60
N GLY A 197 6.36 2.62 -0.37
CA GLY A 197 6.84 3.51 0.69
C GLY A 197 7.62 2.79 1.80
N ALA A 198 8.23 1.65 1.47
CA ALA A 198 9.09 0.87 2.36
C ALA A 198 8.43 0.52 3.72
N PHE A 199 7.10 0.34 3.76
CA PHE A 199 6.29 0.13 4.97
C PHE A 199 6.25 1.31 5.95
N VAL A 200 6.82 2.45 5.57
CA VAL A 200 7.08 3.58 6.46
C VAL A 200 6.37 4.84 6.02
N VAL A 201 6.15 5.09 4.72
CA VAL A 201 5.55 6.33 4.22
C VAL A 201 4.52 6.07 3.13
N GLU A 202 3.94 7.16 2.60
CA GLU A 202 2.83 7.19 1.65
C GLU A 202 1.49 6.74 2.28
N SER A 203 0.43 6.81 1.48
CA SER A 203 -0.95 6.57 1.90
C SER A 203 -1.79 6.23 0.66
N ALA A 204 -2.83 5.42 0.82
CA ALA A 204 -3.89 5.22 -0.15
C ALA A 204 -4.58 6.54 -0.55
N PHE A 205 -4.50 7.57 0.30
CA PHE A 205 -5.06 8.90 0.06
C PHE A 205 -4.05 9.87 -0.56
N SER A 206 -2.81 9.45 -0.83
CA SER A 206 -1.79 10.35 -1.37
C SER A 206 -2.05 10.72 -2.84
N PRO A 207 -1.71 11.94 -3.29
CA PRO A 207 -1.87 12.33 -4.68
C PRO A 207 -1.12 11.41 -5.65
N THR A 208 0.01 10.84 -5.21
CA THR A 208 0.84 9.95 -6.02
C THR A 208 0.09 8.69 -6.41
N TYR A 209 -0.44 7.97 -5.43
CA TYR A 209 -1.20 6.74 -5.65
C TYR A 209 -2.59 7.01 -6.19
N HIS A 210 -3.21 8.12 -5.77
CA HIS A 210 -4.51 8.52 -6.28
C HIS A 210 -4.49 8.76 -7.78
N ARG A 211 -3.51 9.50 -8.32
CA ARG A 211 -3.38 9.72 -9.77
C ARG A 211 -3.16 8.42 -10.55
N TYR A 212 -2.34 7.52 -10.02
CA TYR A 212 -2.07 6.23 -10.67
C TYR A 212 -3.34 5.36 -10.72
N LEU A 213 -4.04 5.22 -9.59
CA LEU A 213 -5.24 4.39 -9.51
C LEU A 213 -6.43 4.99 -10.25
N ASP A 214 -6.59 6.32 -10.25
CA ASP A 214 -7.58 7.03 -11.06
C ASP A 214 -7.44 6.66 -12.55
N LEU A 215 -6.22 6.79 -13.08
CA LEU A 215 -5.90 6.43 -14.47
C LEU A 215 -6.09 4.93 -14.72
N LEU A 216 -5.55 4.07 -13.85
CA LEU A 216 -5.62 2.62 -14.02
C LEU A 216 -7.05 2.13 -14.04
N VAL A 217 -7.89 2.60 -13.10
CA VAL A 217 -9.29 2.21 -12.99
C VAL A 217 -10.09 2.62 -14.22
N ALA A 218 -9.91 3.87 -14.66
CA ALA A 218 -10.61 4.39 -15.83
C ALA A 218 -10.24 3.61 -17.10
N ARG A 219 -8.94 3.35 -17.31
CA ARG A 219 -8.45 2.65 -18.52
C ARG A 219 -8.69 1.15 -18.49
N ALA A 220 -8.55 0.51 -17.34
CA ALA A 220 -8.74 -0.93 -17.19
C ALA A 220 -10.22 -1.32 -17.11
N ARG A 221 -11.12 -0.39 -16.74
CA ARG A 221 -12.51 -0.68 -16.36
C ARG A 221 -12.58 -1.73 -15.25
N ILE A 222 -11.95 -1.41 -14.12
CA ILE A 222 -11.90 -2.28 -12.92
C ILE A 222 -12.41 -1.50 -11.70
N VAL A 223 -12.83 -2.19 -10.65
CA VAL A 223 -13.01 -1.56 -9.34
C VAL A 223 -11.72 -1.70 -8.56
N ALA A 224 -11.22 -0.64 -7.91
CA ALA A 224 -10.04 -0.75 -7.05
C ALA A 224 -10.35 -0.46 -5.58
N VAL A 225 -9.70 -1.18 -4.68
CA VAL A 225 -9.69 -1.01 -3.22
C VAL A 225 -8.25 -0.69 -2.82
N SER A 226 -7.92 0.59 -2.68
CA SER A 226 -6.60 1.07 -2.26
C SER A 226 -6.51 1.07 -0.75
N VAL A 227 -5.70 0.19 -0.18
CA VAL A 227 -5.70 -0.10 1.27
C VAL A 227 -4.78 0.86 2.02
N GLU A 228 -5.32 1.51 3.06
CA GLU A 228 -4.57 2.34 4.01
C GLU A 228 -4.02 1.45 5.13
N TYR A 229 -2.98 0.68 4.83
CA TYR A 229 -2.38 -0.23 5.80
C TYR A 229 -1.52 0.53 6.82
N ARG A 230 -1.40 -0.02 8.03
CA ARG A 230 -0.64 0.60 9.12
C ARG A 230 0.87 0.58 8.84
N LEU A 231 1.54 1.67 9.21
CA LEU A 231 2.96 1.90 8.91
C LEU A 231 3.85 1.65 10.13
N ALA A 232 5.07 1.20 9.85
CA ALA A 232 6.15 1.16 10.83
C ALA A 232 6.72 2.58 11.07
N PRO A 233 7.29 2.84 12.26
CA PRO A 233 7.50 1.90 13.38
C PRO A 233 6.34 1.83 14.38
N GLU A 234 5.30 2.66 14.26
CA GLU A 234 4.15 2.66 15.18
C GLU A 234 3.41 1.32 15.14
N HIS A 235 3.39 0.69 13.96
CA HIS A 235 2.86 -0.64 13.73
C HIS A 235 3.86 -1.46 12.91
N PRO A 236 4.86 -2.11 13.55
CA PRO A 236 5.83 -2.92 12.82
C PRO A 236 5.16 -4.13 12.16
N LEU A 237 5.86 -4.76 11.21
CA LEU A 237 5.40 -6.01 10.63
C LEU A 237 5.18 -7.06 11.74
N PRO A 238 4.10 -7.87 11.67
CA PRO A 238 3.29 -8.16 10.49
C PRO A 238 2.01 -7.30 10.34
N ALA A 239 1.87 -6.16 11.02
CA ALA A 239 0.62 -5.38 11.00
C ALA A 239 0.08 -5.08 9.58
N ALA A 240 0.96 -4.66 8.66
CA ALA A 240 0.57 -4.42 7.27
C ALA A 240 0.09 -5.67 6.52
N TYR A 241 0.60 -6.86 6.88
CA TYR A 241 0.14 -8.14 6.30
C TYR A 241 -1.22 -8.55 6.85
N ASP A 242 -1.49 -8.30 8.12
CA ASP A 242 -2.80 -8.53 8.72
C ASP A 242 -3.85 -7.58 8.14
N ASP A 243 -3.49 -6.31 7.92
CA ASP A 243 -4.35 -5.32 7.27
C ASP A 243 -4.67 -5.72 5.82
N ALA A 244 -3.68 -6.22 5.08
CA ALA A 244 -3.88 -6.73 3.74
C ALA A 244 -4.83 -7.94 3.70
N TRP A 245 -4.69 -8.85 4.66
CA TRP A 245 -5.60 -9.99 4.77
C TRP A 245 -7.02 -9.55 5.13
N ALA A 246 -7.17 -8.62 6.09
CA ALA A 246 -8.46 -8.06 6.45
C ALA A 246 -9.13 -7.36 5.26
N ALA A 247 -8.39 -6.57 4.49
CA ALA A 247 -8.89 -5.88 3.31
C ALA A 247 -9.32 -6.85 2.19
N LEU A 248 -8.54 -7.91 1.94
CA LEU A 248 -8.91 -8.94 0.97
C LEU A 248 -10.18 -9.68 1.39
N ARG A 249 -10.30 -10.08 2.67
CA ARG A 249 -11.53 -10.70 3.18
C ARG A 249 -12.72 -9.77 3.08
N TRP A 250 -12.53 -8.48 3.39
CA TRP A 250 -13.57 -7.47 3.24
C TRP A 250 -14.03 -7.33 1.79
N ALA A 251 -13.10 -7.26 0.83
CA ALA A 251 -13.42 -7.15 -0.60
C ALA A 251 -14.19 -8.39 -1.09
N ALA A 252 -13.71 -9.59 -0.75
CA ALA A 252 -14.37 -10.84 -1.10
C ALA A 252 -15.78 -10.97 -0.49
N ALA A 253 -15.97 -10.53 0.76
CA ALA A 253 -17.28 -10.52 1.41
C ALA A 253 -18.25 -9.51 0.79
N ASN A 254 -17.77 -8.31 0.43
CA ASN A 254 -18.59 -7.25 -0.15
C ASN A 254 -18.85 -7.41 -1.65
N ALA A 255 -18.13 -8.31 -2.32
CA ALA A 255 -18.37 -8.71 -3.71
C ALA A 255 -19.46 -9.78 -3.87
N ARG A 256 -19.99 -10.34 -2.76
CA ARG A 256 -21.08 -11.33 -2.78
C ARG A 256 -22.43 -10.69 -3.12
N PRO A 257 -23.39 -11.43 -3.74
CA PRO A 257 -24.69 -10.90 -4.13
C PRO A 257 -25.40 -10.12 -3.00
N GLY A 258 -25.97 -8.97 -3.33
CA GLY A 258 -26.67 -8.10 -2.37
C GLY A 258 -25.78 -7.13 -1.59
N LYS A 259 -24.46 -7.15 -1.80
CA LYS A 259 -23.52 -6.20 -1.20
C LYS A 259 -23.09 -5.10 -2.18
N PHE A 260 -22.46 -4.05 -1.65
CA PHE A 260 -22.14 -2.84 -2.41
C PHE A 260 -21.16 -3.11 -3.57
N LEU A 261 -20.03 -3.79 -3.33
CA LEU A 261 -19.09 -4.07 -4.42
C LEU A 261 -19.69 -5.00 -5.47
N ALA A 262 -20.59 -5.90 -5.08
CA ALA A 262 -21.27 -6.80 -6.02
C ALA A 262 -22.12 -6.08 -7.07
N ARG A 263 -22.39 -4.76 -6.93
CA ARG A 263 -23.03 -3.95 -7.98
C ARG A 263 -22.12 -3.77 -9.19
N TYR A 264 -20.81 -3.72 -8.99
CA TYR A 264 -19.82 -3.42 -10.03
C TYR A 264 -18.83 -4.55 -10.24
N GLY A 265 -18.36 -5.17 -9.16
CA GLY A 265 -17.25 -6.11 -9.14
C GLY A 265 -17.66 -7.58 -9.25
N ASP A 266 -16.79 -8.37 -9.84
CA ASP A 266 -16.90 -9.82 -9.99
C ASP A 266 -16.10 -10.52 -8.87
N PRO A 267 -16.76 -11.25 -7.93
CA PRO A 267 -16.08 -11.99 -6.87
C PRO A 267 -15.19 -13.13 -7.39
N GLY A 268 -15.38 -13.59 -8.63
CA GLY A 268 -14.53 -14.57 -9.29
C GLY A 268 -13.22 -13.98 -9.85
N ARG A 269 -13.12 -12.65 -9.97
CA ARG A 269 -12.01 -11.93 -10.59
C ARG A 269 -11.40 -10.89 -9.65
N ILE A 270 -11.01 -11.35 -8.46
CA ILE A 270 -10.25 -10.53 -7.49
C ILE A 270 -8.76 -10.64 -7.80
N PHE A 271 -8.10 -9.50 -7.96
CA PHE A 271 -6.67 -9.37 -8.16
C PHE A 271 -6.03 -8.67 -6.97
N LEU A 272 -4.81 -9.08 -6.64
CA LEU A 272 -3.96 -8.35 -5.69
C LEU A 272 -2.89 -7.62 -6.48
N ALA A 273 -2.57 -6.39 -6.08
CA ALA A 273 -1.47 -5.66 -6.68
C ALA A 273 -0.78 -4.74 -5.68
N GLY A 274 0.47 -4.41 -5.96
CA GLY A 274 1.15 -3.37 -5.23
C GLY A 274 2.53 -3.10 -5.78
N VAL A 275 3.09 -1.98 -5.35
CA VAL A 275 4.42 -1.54 -5.75
C VAL A 275 5.39 -1.56 -4.57
N SER A 276 6.65 -1.96 -4.78
CA SER A 276 7.66 -1.92 -3.72
C SER A 276 7.23 -2.73 -2.49
N ALA A 277 7.18 -2.10 -1.30
CA ALA A 277 6.58 -2.68 -0.09
C ALA A 277 5.16 -3.20 -0.31
N GLY A 278 4.33 -2.50 -1.08
CA GLY A 278 3.00 -2.95 -1.46
C GLY A 278 3.01 -4.23 -2.30
N GLY A 279 4.02 -4.41 -3.17
CA GLY A 279 4.22 -5.66 -3.90
C GLY A 279 4.60 -6.81 -2.96
N ASN A 280 5.44 -6.53 -1.96
CA ASN A 280 5.76 -7.49 -0.92
C ASN A 280 4.50 -7.89 -0.10
N ILE A 281 3.67 -6.92 0.28
CA ILE A 281 2.40 -7.13 0.98
C ILE A 281 1.45 -7.99 0.13
N ALA A 282 1.28 -7.65 -1.15
CA ALA A 282 0.42 -8.38 -2.08
C ALA A 282 0.85 -9.85 -2.22
N HIS A 283 2.16 -10.10 -2.33
CA HIS A 283 2.72 -11.46 -2.37
C HIS A 283 2.39 -12.26 -1.11
N ASN A 284 2.64 -11.70 0.07
CA ASN A 284 2.38 -12.39 1.34
C ASN A 284 0.88 -12.64 1.57
N ALA A 285 0.02 -11.71 1.14
CA ALA A 285 -1.42 -11.93 1.13
C ALA A 285 -1.83 -13.08 0.19
N ALA A 286 -1.24 -13.16 -1.01
CA ALA A 286 -1.51 -14.25 -1.96
C ALA A 286 -1.05 -15.63 -1.46
N LEU A 287 0.06 -15.71 -0.72
CA LEU A 287 0.46 -16.94 -0.04
C LEU A 287 -0.52 -17.34 1.06
N ARG A 288 -1.00 -16.38 1.85
CA ARG A 288 -2.00 -16.64 2.90
C ARG A 288 -3.32 -17.16 2.33
N VAL A 289 -3.73 -16.66 1.15
CA VAL A 289 -4.92 -17.13 0.43
C VAL A 289 -4.89 -18.63 0.18
N GLY A 290 -3.74 -19.17 -0.25
CA GLY A 290 -3.58 -20.60 -0.52
C GLY A 290 -3.90 -21.48 0.68
N ASN A 291 -3.89 -20.91 1.89
CA ASN A 291 -4.18 -21.58 3.15
C ASN A 291 -5.59 -21.30 3.71
N GLU A 292 -6.29 -20.24 3.27
CA GLU A 292 -7.49 -19.70 3.94
C GLU A 292 -8.73 -19.46 3.03
N GLY A 293 -8.72 -19.91 1.76
CA GLY A 293 -9.96 -20.17 0.99
C GLY A 293 -10.66 -18.98 0.29
N VAL A 294 -10.03 -17.80 0.23
CA VAL A 294 -10.45 -16.72 -0.70
C VAL A 294 -9.98 -17.07 -2.12
N ARG A 295 -10.70 -16.66 -3.17
CA ARG A 295 -10.21 -16.84 -4.55
C ARG A 295 -9.53 -15.57 -5.04
N VAL A 296 -8.27 -15.68 -5.43
CA VAL A 296 -7.54 -14.60 -6.13
C VAL A 296 -7.24 -15.07 -7.56
N ALA A 297 -7.69 -14.33 -8.55
CA ALA A 297 -7.50 -14.64 -9.96
C ALA A 297 -6.05 -14.39 -10.40
N GLY A 298 -5.42 -13.31 -9.92
CA GLY A 298 -4.04 -13.02 -10.22
C GLY A 298 -3.38 -12.01 -9.28
N LEU A 299 -2.07 -11.91 -9.40
CA LEU A 299 -1.19 -11.08 -8.59
C LEU A 299 -0.30 -10.21 -9.48
N VAL A 300 -0.28 -8.90 -9.27
CA VAL A 300 0.61 -7.96 -9.99
C VAL A 300 1.61 -7.36 -9.01
N LEU A 301 2.89 -7.70 -9.19
CA LEU A 301 4.00 -7.25 -8.36
C LEU A 301 4.83 -6.23 -9.12
N GLN A 302 4.65 -4.95 -8.81
CA GLN A 302 5.40 -3.89 -9.48
C GLN A 302 6.64 -3.51 -8.68
N ASN A 303 7.83 -3.72 -9.23
CA ASN A 303 9.11 -3.45 -8.56
C ASN A 303 9.13 -3.95 -7.09
N PRO A 304 8.81 -5.24 -6.84
CA PRO A 304 8.51 -5.71 -5.49
C PRO A 304 9.72 -5.61 -4.55
N TYR A 305 9.48 -5.22 -3.31
CA TYR A 305 10.49 -5.18 -2.25
C TYR A 305 10.79 -6.61 -1.77
N PHE A 306 11.72 -7.27 -2.45
CA PHE A 306 12.30 -8.53 -2.00
C PHE A 306 13.80 -8.34 -1.77
N TRP A 307 14.34 -9.06 -0.80
CA TRP A 307 15.75 -9.01 -0.46
C TRP A 307 16.22 -10.36 0.09
N GLY A 308 17.45 -10.42 0.55
CA GLY A 308 18.04 -11.58 1.20
C GLY A 308 19.50 -11.33 1.54
N LYS A 309 20.04 -12.12 2.46
CA LYS A 309 21.42 -11.95 2.94
C LYS A 309 22.44 -12.17 1.84
N GLU A 310 22.27 -13.26 1.08
CA GLU A 310 23.15 -13.59 -0.04
C GLU A 310 22.63 -12.99 -1.36
N PRO A 311 23.48 -12.28 -2.12
CA PRO A 311 23.05 -11.63 -3.35
C PRO A 311 22.73 -12.63 -4.47
N VAL A 312 21.62 -12.38 -5.17
CA VAL A 312 21.30 -13.09 -6.41
C VAL A 312 22.12 -12.55 -7.60
N ALA A 313 22.12 -13.26 -8.72
CA ALA A 313 22.79 -12.81 -9.93
C ALA A 313 22.30 -11.42 -10.36
N GLY A 314 23.24 -10.51 -10.65
CA GLY A 314 22.95 -9.11 -11.01
C GLY A 314 22.56 -8.19 -9.85
N GLU A 315 22.45 -8.70 -8.62
CA GLU A 315 22.20 -7.84 -7.45
C GLU A 315 23.48 -7.10 -7.02
N THR A 316 23.31 -5.90 -6.48
CA THR A 316 24.42 -5.13 -5.92
C THR A 316 25.13 -5.87 -4.79
N ARG A 317 26.47 -5.80 -4.82
CA ARG A 317 27.37 -6.29 -3.77
C ARG A 317 27.94 -5.16 -2.92
N ASP A 318 27.50 -3.92 -3.14
CA ASP A 318 27.93 -2.78 -2.35
C ASP A 318 27.48 -2.93 -0.88
N ALA A 319 28.43 -3.04 0.04
CA ALA A 319 28.15 -3.30 1.44
C ALA A 319 27.29 -2.20 2.10
N GLY A 320 27.42 -0.94 1.65
CA GLY A 320 26.65 0.19 2.18
C GLY A 320 25.18 0.13 1.78
N VAL A 321 24.90 -0.18 0.51
CA VAL A 321 23.51 -0.35 0.01
C VAL A 321 22.86 -1.56 0.66
N ARG A 322 23.57 -2.70 0.71
CA ARG A 322 23.04 -3.94 1.30
C ARG A 322 22.77 -3.77 2.81
N GLY A 323 23.73 -3.23 3.55
CA GLY A 323 23.59 -2.98 4.98
C GLY A 323 22.45 -2.00 5.30
N ARG A 324 22.21 -1.00 4.45
CA ARG A 324 21.06 -0.09 4.61
C ARG A 324 19.73 -0.83 4.46
N LEU A 325 19.56 -1.66 3.43
CA LEU A 325 18.31 -2.41 3.22
C LEU A 325 18.07 -3.44 4.33
N GLU A 326 19.11 -4.12 4.79
CA GLU A 326 19.03 -5.02 5.95
C GLU A 326 18.65 -4.27 7.24
N SER A 327 19.24 -3.09 7.47
CA SER A 327 18.91 -2.23 8.61
C SER A 327 17.47 -1.71 8.53
N THR A 328 17.00 -1.29 7.35
CA THR A 328 15.60 -0.90 7.13
C THR A 328 14.65 -2.07 7.38
N TRP A 329 14.96 -3.28 6.91
CA TRP A 329 14.13 -4.45 7.18
C TRP A 329 14.03 -4.75 8.68
N GLY A 330 15.17 -4.74 9.38
CA GLY A 330 15.21 -4.89 10.84
C GLY A 330 14.36 -3.85 11.55
N PHE A 331 14.42 -2.59 11.09
CA PHE A 331 13.60 -1.49 11.63
C PHE A 331 12.10 -1.71 11.41
N VAL A 332 11.65 -2.00 10.18
CA VAL A 332 10.20 -2.15 9.89
C VAL A 332 9.59 -3.39 10.53
N CYS A 333 10.40 -4.37 10.91
CA CYS A 333 9.99 -5.56 11.64
C CYS A 333 10.21 -5.46 13.16
N ALA A 334 10.73 -4.34 13.67
CA ALA A 334 11.20 -4.22 15.06
C ALA A 334 12.11 -5.40 15.51
N GLY A 335 12.94 -5.90 14.60
CA GLY A 335 13.84 -7.04 14.82
C GLY A 335 13.17 -8.43 14.87
N ALA A 336 11.84 -8.52 14.72
CA ALA A 336 11.12 -9.79 14.83
C ALA A 336 11.45 -10.79 13.71
N TYR A 337 11.85 -10.30 12.54
CA TYR A 337 12.11 -11.11 11.35
C TYR A 337 13.50 -10.80 10.78
N GLY A 338 14.35 -11.83 10.67
CA GLY A 338 15.65 -11.71 10.00
C GLY A 338 15.53 -11.43 8.50
N ILE A 339 16.63 -11.01 7.87
CA ILE A 339 16.64 -10.63 6.44
C ILE A 339 16.45 -11.78 5.45
N ASP A 340 16.54 -13.03 5.93
CA ASP A 340 16.20 -14.24 5.16
C ASP A 340 14.82 -14.81 5.52
N HIS A 341 14.04 -14.10 6.33
CA HIS A 341 12.67 -14.50 6.62
C HIS A 341 11.83 -14.55 5.32
N PRO A 342 10.93 -15.54 5.14
CA PRO A 342 10.13 -15.69 3.93
C PRO A 342 9.33 -14.45 3.51
N TYR A 343 8.99 -13.59 4.47
CA TYR A 343 8.32 -12.32 4.20
C TYR A 343 9.10 -11.38 3.27
N VAL A 344 10.43 -11.35 3.34
CA VAL A 344 11.28 -10.50 2.48
C VAL A 344 12.10 -11.31 1.49
N ASN A 345 12.47 -12.54 1.86
CA ASN A 345 13.22 -13.47 1.03
C ASN A 345 12.35 -14.70 0.71
N PRO A 346 11.35 -14.59 -0.18
CA PRO A 346 10.46 -15.71 -0.51
C PRO A 346 11.21 -16.90 -1.14
N MET A 347 12.44 -16.69 -1.63
CA MET A 347 13.31 -17.73 -2.18
C MET A 347 14.27 -18.33 -1.13
N GLY A 348 14.42 -17.70 0.05
CA GLY A 348 15.52 -17.92 0.99
C GLY A 348 15.35 -19.08 1.97
N GLY A 349 14.15 -19.64 2.11
CA GLY A 349 13.88 -20.75 3.02
C GLY A 349 13.75 -22.12 2.35
N THR A 350 13.76 -22.17 1.03
CA THR A 350 13.34 -23.35 0.25
C THR A 350 14.18 -23.51 -1.01
N GLY A 351 15.51 -23.54 -0.89
CA GLY A 351 16.36 -23.92 -2.03
C GLY A 351 15.74 -25.12 -2.76
N GLU A 352 15.47 -24.98 -4.06
CA GLU A 352 14.84 -26.02 -4.89
C GLU A 352 13.48 -26.57 -4.37
N GLY A 353 12.83 -25.87 -3.44
CA GLY A 353 11.60 -26.30 -2.79
C GLY A 353 10.34 -25.79 -3.48
N GLU A 354 9.23 -26.48 -3.22
CA GLU A 354 7.95 -26.26 -3.90
C GLU A 354 7.11 -25.12 -3.27
N TRP A 355 7.76 -24.02 -2.89
CA TRP A 355 7.12 -22.88 -2.19
C TRP A 355 5.99 -22.22 -2.99
N GLY A 356 6.04 -22.30 -4.32
CA GLY A 356 4.99 -21.80 -5.19
C GLY A 356 3.70 -22.61 -5.14
N ARG A 357 3.70 -23.84 -4.59
CA ARG A 357 2.46 -24.61 -4.39
C ARG A 357 1.48 -23.92 -3.44
N GLY A 358 2.00 -23.12 -2.50
CA GLY A 358 1.18 -22.34 -1.56
C GLY A 358 0.57 -21.08 -2.16
N MET A 359 0.90 -20.72 -3.40
CA MET A 359 0.39 -19.50 -4.02
C MET A 359 -1.10 -19.62 -4.34
N GLY A 360 -1.93 -18.82 -3.68
CA GLY A 360 -3.40 -18.86 -3.80
C GLY A 360 -3.99 -18.19 -5.05
N CYS A 361 -3.20 -18.00 -6.11
CA CYS A 361 -3.65 -17.37 -7.35
C CYS A 361 -3.21 -18.12 -8.60
N GLY A 362 -3.89 -17.92 -9.74
CA GLY A 362 -3.60 -18.66 -10.98
C GLY A 362 -2.57 -18.00 -11.90
N ARG A 363 -2.28 -16.71 -11.68
CA ARG A 363 -1.48 -15.86 -12.57
C ARG A 363 -0.68 -14.86 -11.77
N VAL A 364 0.60 -14.68 -12.10
CA VAL A 364 1.48 -13.68 -11.47
C VAL A 364 2.18 -12.86 -12.55
N MET A 365 2.04 -11.54 -12.48
CA MET A 365 2.84 -10.59 -13.25
C MET A 365 3.87 -9.95 -12.33
N VAL A 366 5.12 -9.87 -12.78
CA VAL A 366 6.19 -9.13 -12.10
C VAL A 366 6.68 -8.05 -13.05
N THR A 367 6.62 -6.79 -12.64
CA THR A 367 7.26 -5.68 -13.37
C THR A 367 8.55 -5.28 -12.65
N VAL A 368 9.59 -4.98 -13.43
CA VAL A 368 10.88 -4.50 -12.93
C VAL A 368 11.39 -3.36 -13.79
N ALA A 369 12.17 -2.46 -13.19
CA ALA A 369 12.83 -1.38 -13.92
C ALA A 369 14.36 -1.60 -13.92
N GLU A 370 15.03 -1.32 -15.04
CA GLU A 370 16.45 -1.66 -15.27
C GLU A 370 17.40 -1.06 -14.21
N ASP A 371 17.13 0.17 -13.77
CA ASP A 371 17.97 0.90 -12.81
C ASP A 371 17.47 0.77 -11.36
N ASP A 372 16.54 -0.15 -11.10
CA ASP A 372 16.01 -0.40 -9.76
C ASP A 372 16.94 -1.33 -8.95
N VAL A 373 17.21 -0.96 -7.69
CA VAL A 373 17.97 -1.79 -6.75
C VAL A 373 17.32 -3.16 -6.52
N PHE A 374 15.99 -3.26 -6.62
CA PHE A 374 15.24 -4.50 -6.46
C PHE A 374 15.08 -5.31 -7.75
N ARG A 375 15.55 -4.80 -8.90
CA ARG A 375 15.39 -5.45 -10.21
C ARG A 375 15.84 -6.91 -10.18
N ALA A 376 17.07 -7.15 -9.72
CA ALA A 376 17.67 -8.47 -9.72
C ALA A 376 16.83 -9.48 -8.90
N ARG A 377 16.24 -9.04 -7.78
CA ARG A 377 15.33 -9.85 -6.96
C ARG A 377 13.99 -10.08 -7.62
N GLY A 378 13.42 -9.07 -8.28
CA GLY A 378 12.18 -9.24 -9.04
C GLY A 378 12.33 -10.26 -10.18
N VAL A 379 13.43 -10.19 -10.93
CA VAL A 379 13.76 -11.18 -11.98
C VAL A 379 13.97 -12.57 -11.37
N ALA A 380 14.81 -12.68 -10.34
CA ALA A 380 15.08 -13.95 -9.66
C ALA A 380 13.81 -14.56 -9.06
N TYR A 381 12.91 -13.74 -8.51
CA TYR A 381 11.61 -14.17 -8.00
C TYR A 381 10.73 -14.75 -9.12
N ALA A 382 10.60 -14.06 -10.25
CA ALA A 382 9.78 -14.54 -11.37
C ALA A 382 10.31 -15.88 -11.92
N GLU A 383 11.62 -16.01 -12.06
CA GLU A 383 12.27 -17.26 -12.48
C GLU A 383 12.16 -18.37 -11.43
N GLY A 384 12.36 -18.02 -10.15
CA GLY A 384 12.22 -18.93 -9.02
C GLY A 384 10.81 -19.46 -8.89
N LEU A 385 9.79 -18.60 -9.04
CA LEU A 385 8.38 -18.98 -8.99
C LEU A 385 8.04 -20.02 -10.05
N ARG A 386 8.54 -19.85 -11.29
CA ARG A 386 8.38 -20.85 -12.37
C ARG A 386 8.97 -22.23 -12.03
N ARG A 387 9.98 -22.29 -11.16
CA ARG A 387 10.63 -23.53 -10.73
C ARG A 387 10.13 -24.05 -9.37
N SER A 388 9.21 -23.35 -8.73
CA SER A 388 8.79 -23.61 -7.34
C SER A 388 7.54 -24.49 -7.20
N GLY A 389 7.17 -25.22 -8.25
CA GLY A 389 5.93 -26.01 -8.27
C GLY A 389 4.65 -25.18 -8.37
N PHE A 390 4.75 -23.86 -8.63
CA PHE A 390 3.60 -23.03 -8.96
C PHE A 390 2.94 -23.53 -10.25
N ALA A 391 1.65 -23.89 -10.16
CA ALA A 391 0.90 -24.43 -11.28
C ALA A 391 0.35 -23.35 -12.23
N GLY A 392 0.46 -22.07 -11.85
CA GLY A 392 -0.05 -20.95 -12.62
C GLY A 392 0.96 -20.35 -13.59
N GLU A 393 0.55 -19.26 -14.22
CA GLU A 393 1.37 -18.56 -15.21
C GLU A 393 2.18 -17.42 -14.58
N VAL A 394 3.42 -17.23 -15.03
CA VAL A 394 4.30 -16.15 -14.58
C VAL A 394 4.72 -15.29 -15.76
N GLU A 395 4.36 -14.01 -15.72
CA GLU A 395 4.73 -12.98 -16.69
C GLU A 395 5.78 -12.04 -16.07
N LEU A 396 6.85 -11.75 -16.81
CA LEU A 396 7.88 -10.78 -16.39
C LEU A 396 7.92 -9.65 -17.41
N TYR A 397 7.76 -8.42 -16.94
CA TYR A 397 7.82 -7.20 -17.74
C TYR A 397 8.97 -6.34 -17.26
N GLU A 398 9.90 -5.97 -18.14
CA GLU A 398 11.04 -5.13 -17.79
C GLU A 398 11.04 -3.80 -18.55
N THR A 399 11.14 -2.70 -17.81
CA THR A 399 11.31 -1.36 -18.37
C THR A 399 12.77 -0.91 -18.32
N ARG A 400 13.36 -0.70 -19.51
CA ARG A 400 14.74 -0.21 -19.65
C ARG A 400 14.93 1.25 -19.30
N GLY A 401 16.07 1.58 -18.70
CA GLY A 401 16.52 2.93 -18.34
C GLY A 401 15.54 3.69 -17.45
N GLU A 402 14.84 2.98 -16.57
CA GLU A 402 13.94 3.57 -15.59
C GLU A 402 14.28 3.07 -14.19
N TRP A 403 13.97 3.90 -13.20
CA TRP A 403 14.23 3.64 -11.78
C TRP A 403 13.03 3.05 -11.06
N HIS A 404 13.20 2.79 -9.77
CA HIS A 404 12.15 2.31 -8.88
C HIS A 404 10.83 3.10 -8.98
N ALA A 405 9.73 2.40 -9.23
CA ALA A 405 8.38 2.95 -9.29
C ALA A 405 8.22 4.18 -10.22
N TYR A 406 8.99 4.24 -11.32
CA TYR A 406 9.01 5.38 -12.24
C TYR A 406 7.60 5.77 -12.74
N PHE A 407 6.71 4.79 -12.95
CA PHE A 407 5.36 5.01 -13.46
C PHE A 407 4.47 5.86 -12.53
N LEU A 408 4.82 5.98 -11.25
CA LEU A 408 4.13 6.89 -10.31
C LEU A 408 4.53 8.35 -10.50
N THR A 409 5.80 8.60 -10.86
CA THR A 409 6.36 9.97 -10.97
C THR A 409 6.37 10.49 -12.40
N LYS A 410 6.46 9.59 -13.37
CA LYS A 410 6.48 9.85 -14.82
C LYS A 410 5.23 9.25 -15.47
N LEU A 411 4.08 9.38 -14.83
CA LEU A 411 2.82 8.73 -15.24
C LEU A 411 2.48 8.98 -16.72
N ASP A 412 2.74 10.21 -17.20
CA ASP A 412 2.42 10.63 -18.57
C ASP A 412 3.49 10.19 -19.60
N SER A 413 4.54 9.48 -19.18
CA SER A 413 5.60 9.03 -20.08
C SER A 413 5.17 7.82 -20.91
N THR A 414 5.70 7.71 -22.14
CA THR A 414 5.43 6.55 -23.02
C THR A 414 5.77 5.22 -22.35
N LYS A 415 6.85 5.16 -21.56
CA LYS A 415 7.24 3.94 -20.86
C LYS A 415 6.27 3.61 -19.72
N ALA A 416 5.77 4.61 -18.99
CA ALA A 416 4.82 4.37 -17.90
C ALA A 416 3.50 3.85 -18.47
N MET A 417 3.04 4.47 -19.55
CA MET A 417 1.82 4.04 -20.25
C MET A 417 1.94 2.63 -20.81
N LYS A 418 3.10 2.23 -21.37
CA LYS A 418 3.33 0.86 -21.83
C LYS A 418 3.30 -0.18 -20.70
N GLU A 419 3.87 0.13 -19.53
CA GLU A 419 3.77 -0.77 -18.37
C GLU A 419 2.31 -0.85 -17.88
N ILE A 420 1.62 0.28 -17.79
CA ILE A 420 0.20 0.33 -17.43
C ILE A 420 -0.64 -0.49 -18.40
N ASP A 421 -0.38 -0.40 -19.71
CA ASP A 421 -1.07 -1.20 -20.73
C ASP A 421 -0.83 -2.70 -20.54
N ALA A 422 0.38 -3.10 -20.15
CA ALA A 422 0.67 -4.50 -19.84
C ALA A 422 -0.07 -4.97 -18.58
N VAL A 423 -0.15 -4.15 -17.53
CA VAL A 423 -0.93 -4.43 -16.32
C VAL A 423 -2.43 -4.54 -16.64
N ILE A 424 -2.95 -3.62 -17.47
CA ILE A 424 -4.34 -3.66 -17.95
C ILE A 424 -4.62 -4.96 -18.70
N ALA A 425 -3.75 -5.32 -19.65
CA ALA A 425 -3.89 -6.55 -20.42
C ALA A 425 -3.90 -7.79 -19.52
N PHE A 426 -3.03 -7.83 -18.51
CA PHE A 426 -2.98 -8.92 -17.54
C PHE A 426 -4.27 -9.07 -16.72
N ILE A 427 -4.83 -7.97 -16.21
CA ILE A 427 -6.05 -7.97 -15.40
C ILE A 427 -7.29 -8.31 -16.25
N ASN A 428 -7.37 -7.72 -17.45
CA ASN A 428 -8.54 -7.86 -18.32
C ASN A 428 -8.55 -9.14 -19.13
N ARG A 429 -7.43 -9.88 -19.16
CA ARG A 429 -7.41 -11.22 -19.75
C ARG A 429 -8.50 -12.09 -19.12
N PRO A 430 -9.38 -12.70 -19.94
CA PRO A 430 -10.52 -13.50 -19.48
C PRO A 430 -10.16 -14.53 -18.40
#